data_AF-A0A933ST54-F1
#
_entry.id   AF-A0A933ST54-F1
#
_cell.length_a   1.000
_cell.length_b   1.000
_cell.length_c   1.000
_cell.angle_alpha   90.00
_cell.angle_beta   90.00
_cell.angle_gamma   90.00
#
_symmetry.space_group_name_H-M   'P 1'
#
loop_
_entity.id
_entity.type
_entity.pdbx_description
1 polymer ?
#
loop_
_entity_poly.entity_id
_entity_poly.type
_entity_poly.pdbx_seq_one_letter_code
_entity_poly.pdbx_strand_id
1 'polypeptide(L)'
;MPIAKPRQEAITKARVQEMITWRPRRMKLSVEWPESLHEPASSDDWSLVLPFTETLGNAFESMCDVPHIGIRKSKDGRGYTFLKNVETNPDMLEKVQDWLKLIGQYIANRDCLALSFALDYDREDGNPAKPQTEIGMLRTRAKPYSGNPTEDTYAAANDISSLCRAFLEEMTCYSSATCVVAMPSSSPDKAYDLPSYLAAKIAE
;
A
#
# COMPACT_ATOMS: atom_id res chain seq x y z
N MET A 1 -20.31 -6.13 -8.27
CA MET A 1 -21.08 -5.36 -7.24
C MET A 1 -20.50 -3.95 -7.15
N PRO A 2 -21.14 -2.92 -6.53
CA PRO A 2 -20.46 -1.65 -6.34
C PRO A 2 -19.20 -1.89 -5.48
N ILE A 3 -18.06 -1.41 -5.96
CA ILE A 3 -16.76 -1.52 -5.27
C ILE A 3 -16.91 -0.97 -3.85
N ALA A 4 -16.57 -1.77 -2.84
CA ALA A 4 -16.63 -1.30 -1.46
C ALA A 4 -15.61 -0.18 -1.26
N LYS A 5 -16.03 0.93 -0.66
CA LYS A 5 -15.09 2.01 -0.33
C LYS A 5 -14.25 1.60 0.88
N PRO A 6 -12.95 1.95 0.91
CA PRO A 6 -12.12 1.79 2.09
C PRO A 6 -12.76 2.44 3.33
N ARG A 7 -12.71 1.76 4.46
CA ARG A 7 -13.32 2.20 5.72
C ARG A 7 -12.27 2.87 6.60
N GLN A 8 -12.38 4.20 6.75
CA GLN A 8 -11.53 4.97 7.64
C GLN A 8 -12.05 4.93 9.08
N GLU A 9 -11.30 4.28 9.97
CA GLU A 9 -11.53 4.35 11.41
C GLU A 9 -11.16 5.76 11.95
N ALA A 10 -11.69 6.15 13.11
CA ALA A 10 -11.36 7.44 13.72
C ALA A 10 -9.87 7.50 14.09
N ILE A 11 -9.17 8.52 13.57
CA ILE A 11 -7.77 8.77 13.92
C ILE A 11 -7.73 9.50 15.27
N THR A 12 -7.41 8.76 16.33
CA THR A 12 -7.30 9.31 17.69
C THR A 12 -5.86 9.25 18.18
N LYS A 13 -5.50 10.13 19.12
CA LYS A 13 -4.18 10.12 19.76
C LYS A 13 -3.85 8.75 20.38
N ALA A 14 -4.82 8.14 21.05
CA ALA A 14 -4.66 6.82 21.68
C ALA A 14 -4.35 5.74 20.63
N ARG A 15 -5.06 5.75 19.50
CA ARG A 15 -4.84 4.79 18.39
C ARG A 15 -3.47 4.99 17.74
N VAL A 16 -3.05 6.23 17.51
CA VAL A 16 -1.71 6.55 17.00
C VAL A 16 -0.64 6.02 17.95
N GLN A 17 -0.78 6.28 19.26
CA GLN A 17 0.16 5.80 20.28
C GLN A 17 0.24 4.26 20.31
N GLU A 18 -0.90 3.59 20.20
CA GLU A 18 -0.97 2.13 20.11
C GLU A 18 -0.24 1.61 18.86
N MET A 19 -0.57 2.13 17.67
CA MET A 19 0.02 1.67 16.40
C MET A 19 1.53 1.89 16.30
N ILE A 20 2.07 2.92 16.97
CA ILE A 20 3.52 3.15 17.04
C ILE A 20 4.24 2.00 17.78
N THR A 21 3.57 1.25 18.65
CA THR A 21 4.16 0.09 19.35
C THR A 21 4.16 -1.18 18.50
N TRP A 22 3.31 -1.25 17.48
CA TRP A 22 3.13 -2.45 16.67
C TRP A 22 4.34 -2.72 15.78
N ARG A 23 4.71 -4.01 15.64
CA ARG A 23 5.80 -4.46 14.78
C ARG A 23 5.38 -5.69 13.96
N PRO A 24 5.87 -5.84 12.72
CA PRO A 24 6.56 -4.81 11.93
C PRO A 24 5.61 -3.64 11.58
N ARG A 25 6.16 -2.52 11.10
CA ARG A 25 5.35 -1.34 10.67
C ARG A 25 5.20 -1.19 9.16
N ARG A 26 6.02 -1.91 8.40
CA ARG A 26 6.07 -1.89 6.95
C ARG A 26 6.26 -3.32 6.49
N MET A 27 5.66 -3.69 5.36
CA MET A 27 5.77 -5.04 4.84
C MET A 27 5.58 -5.08 3.32
N LYS A 28 6.44 -5.80 2.61
CA LYS A 28 6.27 -6.23 1.22
C LYS A 28 5.69 -7.63 1.22
N LEU A 29 4.39 -7.75 0.93
CA LEU A 29 3.66 -9.02 1.11
C LEU A 29 4.31 -10.19 0.34
N SER A 30 4.75 -9.95 -0.90
CA SER A 30 5.35 -10.99 -1.75
C SER A 30 6.65 -11.60 -1.20
N VAL A 31 7.33 -10.90 -0.29
CA VAL A 31 8.61 -11.34 0.29
C VAL A 31 8.43 -11.78 1.74
N GLU A 32 7.66 -11.02 2.51
CA GLU A 32 7.59 -11.16 3.97
C GLU A 32 6.35 -11.93 4.45
N TRP A 33 5.42 -12.25 3.54
CA TRP A 33 4.19 -13.00 3.83
C TRP A 33 3.80 -13.91 2.65
N PRO A 34 4.60 -14.95 2.35
CA PRO A 34 4.41 -15.76 1.15
C PRO A 34 3.14 -16.62 1.14
N GLU A 35 2.59 -16.93 2.33
CA GLU A 35 1.42 -17.79 2.49
C GLU A 35 0.21 -16.97 2.99
N SER A 36 -0.45 -16.27 2.07
CA SER A 36 -1.71 -15.58 2.35
C SER A 36 -2.94 -16.44 2.08
N LEU A 37 -2.88 -17.35 1.11
CA LEU A 37 -4.02 -18.15 0.67
C LEU A 37 -3.80 -19.60 1.09
N HIS A 38 -4.76 -20.16 1.82
CA HIS A 38 -4.67 -21.51 2.37
C HIS A 38 -5.83 -22.38 1.90
N GLU A 39 -5.47 -23.60 1.52
CA GLU A 39 -6.42 -24.66 1.19
C GLU A 39 -7.31 -25.00 2.39
N PRO A 40 -8.52 -25.52 2.12
CA PRO A 40 -9.42 -25.94 3.19
C PRO A 40 -8.83 -27.08 4.02
N ALA A 41 -8.73 -26.90 5.34
CA ALA A 41 -8.19 -27.93 6.24
C ALA A 41 -9.27 -28.91 6.76
N SER A 42 -10.51 -28.42 6.95
CA SER A 42 -11.62 -29.21 7.51
C SER A 42 -13.02 -28.78 7.04
N SER A 43 -13.09 -27.72 6.23
CA SER A 43 -14.28 -27.23 5.53
C SER A 43 -14.07 -27.32 4.02
N ASP A 44 -15.04 -26.89 3.21
CA ASP A 44 -14.85 -26.72 1.75
C ASP A 44 -14.36 -25.30 1.40
N ASP A 45 -14.37 -24.38 2.37
CA ASP A 45 -13.99 -22.98 2.17
C ASP A 45 -12.46 -22.79 2.21
N TRP A 46 -11.92 -22.10 1.21
CA TRP A 46 -10.54 -21.59 1.25
C TRP A 46 -10.45 -20.41 2.22
N SER A 47 -9.25 -20.17 2.77
CA SER A 47 -9.02 -19.04 3.67
C SER A 47 -7.95 -18.10 3.16
N LEU A 48 -8.24 -16.80 3.20
CA LEU A 48 -7.28 -15.73 2.95
C LEU A 48 -6.92 -15.08 4.28
N VAL A 49 -5.63 -15.02 4.59
CA VAL A 49 -5.06 -14.40 5.78
C VAL A 49 -4.13 -13.26 5.35
N LEU A 50 -4.38 -12.08 5.91
CA LEU A 50 -3.68 -10.84 5.58
C LEU A 50 -3.05 -10.24 6.83
N PRO A 51 -1.77 -9.83 6.77
CA PRO A 51 -1.22 -8.91 7.75
C PRO A 51 -1.84 -7.51 7.55
N PHE A 52 -1.60 -6.60 8.47
CA PHE A 52 -1.89 -5.16 8.33
C PHE A 52 -3.33 -4.91 7.83
N THR A 53 -4.29 -5.53 8.52
CA THR A 53 -5.71 -5.55 8.16
C THR A 53 -6.28 -4.16 7.87
N GLU A 54 -5.77 -3.15 8.57
CA GLU A 54 -6.08 -1.74 8.36
C GLU A 54 -5.88 -1.27 6.91
N THR A 55 -4.87 -1.79 6.21
CA THR A 55 -4.52 -1.43 4.84
C THR A 55 -4.91 -2.55 3.87
N LEU A 56 -4.43 -3.77 4.10
CA LEU A 56 -4.62 -4.88 3.15
C LEU A 56 -6.05 -5.43 3.17
N GLY A 57 -6.74 -5.38 4.31
CA GLY A 57 -8.16 -5.76 4.37
C GLY A 57 -9.02 -4.79 3.57
N ASN A 58 -8.81 -3.49 3.74
CA ASN A 58 -9.48 -2.46 2.95
C ASN A 58 -9.16 -2.57 1.45
N ALA A 59 -7.89 -2.82 1.08
CA ALA A 59 -7.49 -3.03 -0.31
C ALA A 59 -8.17 -4.28 -0.90
N PHE A 60 -8.27 -5.39 -0.16
CA PHE A 60 -8.95 -6.59 -0.62
C PHE A 60 -10.44 -6.34 -0.87
N GLU A 61 -11.16 -5.78 0.12
CA GLU A 61 -12.60 -5.53 0.02
C GLU A 61 -12.95 -4.53 -1.10
N SER A 62 -12.01 -3.65 -1.47
CA SER A 62 -12.20 -2.63 -2.52
C SER A 62 -11.66 -3.00 -3.90
N MET A 63 -10.81 -4.01 -4.03
CA MET A 63 -10.18 -4.36 -5.32
C MET A 63 -10.53 -5.77 -5.80
N CYS A 64 -10.73 -6.72 -4.90
CA CYS A 64 -10.94 -8.12 -5.24
C CYS A 64 -12.42 -8.47 -5.20
N ASP A 65 -13.11 -8.40 -6.35
CA ASP A 65 -14.54 -8.75 -6.46
C ASP A 65 -14.74 -10.28 -6.47
N VAL A 66 -14.57 -10.89 -5.30
CA VAL A 66 -14.82 -12.31 -5.06
C VAL A 66 -15.80 -12.49 -3.88
N PRO A 67 -16.70 -13.48 -3.92
CA PRO A 67 -17.57 -13.79 -2.79
C PRO A 67 -16.78 -14.23 -1.54
N HIS A 68 -16.94 -13.50 -0.43
CA HIS A 68 -16.31 -13.82 0.85
C HIS A 68 -17.17 -13.38 2.04
N ILE A 69 -16.82 -13.80 3.25
CA ILE A 69 -17.64 -13.54 4.46
C ILE A 69 -17.39 -12.18 5.14
N GLY A 70 -16.71 -11.25 4.45
CA GLY A 70 -16.14 -10.04 5.04
C GLY A 70 -14.80 -10.29 5.75
N ILE A 71 -13.94 -9.28 5.85
CA ILE A 71 -12.69 -9.38 6.60
C ILE A 71 -12.98 -9.37 8.10
N ARG A 72 -12.41 -10.34 8.83
CA ARG A 72 -12.46 -10.45 10.30
C ARG A 72 -11.07 -10.29 10.89
N LYS A 73 -10.98 -9.71 12.09
CA LYS A 73 -9.72 -9.60 12.84
C LYS A 73 -9.57 -10.81 13.76
N SER A 74 -8.43 -11.48 13.71
CA SER A 74 -8.04 -12.54 14.64
C SER A 74 -7.45 -11.97 15.94
N LYS A 75 -7.21 -12.83 16.93
CA LYS A 75 -6.65 -12.43 18.24
C LYS A 75 -5.22 -11.87 18.14
N ASP A 76 -4.45 -12.33 17.16
CA ASP A 76 -3.09 -11.86 16.84
C ASP A 76 -3.08 -10.64 15.91
N GLY A 77 -4.24 -10.03 15.64
CA GLY A 77 -4.36 -8.78 14.88
C GLY A 77 -4.25 -8.94 13.36
N ARG A 78 -4.25 -10.18 12.85
CA ARG A 78 -4.30 -10.50 11.42
C ARG A 78 -5.73 -10.42 10.91
N GLY A 79 -5.88 -10.13 9.63
CA GLY A 79 -7.13 -10.18 8.92
C GLY A 79 -7.33 -11.56 8.36
N TYR A 80 -8.55 -12.08 8.39
CA TYR A 80 -8.90 -13.29 7.68
C TYR A 80 -10.29 -13.21 7.06
N THR A 81 -10.48 -13.94 5.96
CA THR A 81 -11.81 -14.19 5.40
C THR A 81 -11.86 -15.58 4.77
N PHE A 82 -13.07 -16.09 4.61
CA PHE A 82 -13.33 -17.37 3.93
C PHE A 82 -13.90 -17.09 2.56
N LEU A 83 -13.29 -17.71 1.55
CA LEU A 83 -13.70 -17.68 0.16
C LEU A 83 -14.67 -18.84 -0.07
N LYS A 84 -15.93 -18.51 -0.33
CA LYS A 84 -17.00 -19.49 -0.42
C LYS A 84 -17.23 -19.92 -1.86
N ASN A 85 -17.73 -21.15 -2.03
CA ASN A 85 -18.22 -21.65 -3.31
C ASN A 85 -17.15 -21.65 -4.43
N VAL A 86 -15.88 -21.85 -4.06
CA VAL A 86 -14.73 -21.88 -4.98
C VAL A 86 -14.95 -22.91 -6.10
N GLU A 87 -15.51 -24.09 -5.79
CA GLU A 87 -15.80 -25.13 -6.79
C GLU A 87 -16.78 -24.68 -7.87
N THR A 88 -17.72 -23.80 -7.51
CA THR A 88 -18.73 -23.27 -8.45
C THR A 88 -18.29 -21.96 -9.11
N ASN A 89 -17.11 -21.44 -8.75
CA ASN A 89 -16.56 -20.19 -9.27
C ASN A 89 -15.07 -20.36 -9.61
N PRO A 90 -14.77 -20.98 -10.75
CA PRO A 90 -13.43 -21.50 -11.05
C PRO A 90 -12.35 -20.42 -11.18
N ASP A 91 -12.73 -19.16 -11.43
CA ASP A 91 -11.79 -18.04 -11.55
C ASP A 91 -11.50 -17.34 -10.20
N MET A 92 -12.13 -17.78 -9.10
CA MET A 92 -12.04 -17.10 -7.81
C MET A 92 -10.62 -17.10 -7.25
N LEU A 93 -9.95 -18.26 -7.25
CA LEU A 93 -8.60 -18.38 -6.73
C LEU A 93 -7.60 -17.62 -7.60
N GLU A 94 -7.78 -17.65 -8.92
CA GLU A 94 -6.96 -16.90 -9.87
C GLU A 94 -7.06 -15.39 -9.60
N LYS A 95 -8.28 -14.84 -9.45
CA LYS A 95 -8.48 -13.43 -9.08
C LYS A 95 -7.81 -13.05 -7.76
N VAL A 96 -7.87 -13.92 -6.75
CA VAL A 96 -7.21 -13.66 -5.46
C VAL A 96 -5.69 -13.72 -5.62
N GLN A 97 -5.17 -14.66 -6.40
CA GLN A 97 -3.74 -14.78 -6.69
C GLN A 97 -3.21 -13.58 -7.48
N ASP A 98 -3.96 -13.12 -8.49
CA ASP A 98 -3.62 -11.92 -9.26
C ASP A 98 -3.61 -10.68 -8.37
N TRP A 99 -4.62 -10.54 -7.49
CA TRP A 99 -4.64 -9.47 -6.50
C TRP A 99 -3.45 -9.55 -5.54
N LEU A 100 -3.10 -10.74 -5.04
CA LEU A 100 -1.93 -10.96 -4.18
C LEU A 100 -0.62 -10.61 -4.89
N LYS A 101 -0.51 -10.95 -6.18
CA LYS A 101 0.65 -10.63 -7.02
C LYS A 101 0.77 -9.13 -7.27
N LEU A 102 -0.35 -8.44 -7.47
CA LEU A 102 -0.37 -6.99 -7.63
C LEU A 102 0.02 -6.29 -6.33
N ILE A 103 -0.72 -6.56 -5.25
CA ILE A 103 -0.54 -5.88 -3.96
C ILE A 103 0.83 -6.18 -3.34
N GLY A 104 1.37 -7.38 -3.59
CA GLY A 104 2.64 -7.82 -3.05
C GLY A 104 3.86 -7.10 -3.60
N GLN A 105 3.72 -6.33 -4.69
CA GLN A 105 4.82 -5.53 -5.25
C GLN A 105 5.07 -4.25 -4.44
N TYR A 106 4.08 -3.79 -3.68
CA TYR A 106 4.12 -2.55 -2.92
C TYR A 106 4.36 -2.79 -1.43
N ILE A 107 4.78 -1.75 -0.72
CA ILE A 107 5.00 -1.80 0.73
C ILE A 107 3.73 -1.35 1.44
N ALA A 108 3.02 -2.27 2.09
CA ALA A 108 1.95 -1.91 3.00
C ALA A 108 2.55 -1.27 4.27
N ASN A 109 2.02 -0.13 4.67
CA ASN A 109 2.37 0.52 5.93
C ASN A 109 1.26 0.31 6.95
N ARG A 110 1.69 0.24 8.21
CA ARG A 110 0.83 0.23 9.38
C ARG A 110 0.81 1.62 9.99
N ASP A 111 -0.30 2.31 9.76
CA ASP A 111 -0.63 3.61 10.34
C ASP A 111 -2.17 3.73 10.49
N CYS A 112 -2.66 4.89 10.91
CA CYS A 112 -4.09 5.09 11.14
C CYS A 112 -4.90 5.36 9.86
N LEU A 113 -4.32 5.28 8.66
CA LEU A 113 -5.04 5.48 7.42
C LEU A 113 -5.73 4.20 6.96
N ALA A 114 -6.85 4.33 6.27
CA ALA A 114 -7.58 3.20 5.69
C ALA A 114 -6.81 2.47 4.57
N LEU A 115 -5.88 3.16 3.93
CA LEU A 115 -4.98 2.64 2.91
C LEU A 115 -3.65 3.38 3.05
N SER A 116 -2.55 2.66 3.21
CA SER A 116 -1.22 3.26 3.27
C SER A 116 -0.20 2.37 2.59
N PHE A 117 0.26 2.79 1.42
CA PHE A 117 1.27 2.09 0.64
C PHE A 117 2.46 2.99 0.32
N ALA A 118 3.63 2.38 0.13
CA ALA A 118 4.77 3.01 -0.53
C ALA A 118 5.16 2.19 -1.76
N LEU A 119 5.71 2.87 -2.77
CA LEU A 119 6.17 2.23 -4.01
C LEU A 119 7.23 1.15 -3.73
N ASP A 120 8.23 1.47 -2.90
CA ASP A 120 9.24 0.51 -2.45
C ASP A 120 9.94 0.99 -1.17
N TYR A 121 10.83 0.16 -0.62
CA TYR A 121 11.81 0.58 0.37
C TYR A 121 12.86 1.53 -0.24
N ASP A 122 13.56 2.30 0.59
CA ASP A 122 14.69 3.13 0.14
C ASP A 122 15.94 2.30 -0.22
N ARG A 123 16.09 1.16 0.46
CA ARG A 123 17.18 0.20 0.30
C ARG A 123 16.59 -1.20 0.31
N GLU A 124 17.27 -2.13 -0.34
CA GLU A 124 16.79 -3.51 -0.48
C GLU A 124 16.34 -4.10 0.86
N ASP A 125 15.16 -4.73 0.85
CA ASP A 125 14.50 -5.32 2.03
C ASP A 125 14.36 -4.38 3.24
N GLY A 126 14.40 -3.06 3.02
CA GLY A 126 14.35 -2.06 4.08
C GLY A 126 15.61 -1.98 4.94
N ASN A 127 16.73 -2.59 4.52
CA ASN A 127 17.96 -2.65 5.30
C ASN A 127 18.89 -1.46 4.98
N PRO A 128 19.23 -0.59 5.96
CA PRO A 128 20.12 0.56 5.75
C PRO A 128 21.52 0.22 5.23
N ALA A 129 22.01 -1.00 5.47
CA ALA A 129 23.33 -1.47 5.05
C ALA A 129 23.34 -1.99 3.61
N LYS A 130 22.18 -2.23 2.99
CA LYS A 130 22.07 -2.72 1.61
C LYS A 130 22.04 -1.57 0.59
N PRO A 131 22.28 -1.85 -0.72
CA PRO A 131 22.16 -0.87 -1.78
C PRO A 131 20.79 -0.18 -1.82
N GLN A 132 20.73 1.01 -2.41
CA GLN A 132 19.46 1.68 -2.67
C GLN A 132 18.68 0.94 -3.74
N THR A 133 17.36 0.88 -3.57
CA THR A 133 16.45 0.46 -4.64
C THR A 133 16.41 1.53 -5.73
N GLU A 134 15.80 1.21 -6.87
CA GLU A 134 15.54 2.19 -7.92
C GLU A 134 14.74 3.40 -7.39
N ILE A 135 13.66 3.14 -6.63
CA ILE A 135 12.86 4.19 -5.97
C ILE A 135 13.70 5.01 -4.99
N GLY A 136 14.57 4.36 -4.20
CA GLY A 136 15.46 5.03 -3.27
C GLY A 136 16.45 5.97 -3.96
N MET A 137 17.05 5.53 -5.07
CA MET A 137 17.96 6.34 -5.89
C MET A 137 17.23 7.54 -6.52
N LEU A 138 16.07 7.31 -7.12
CA LEU A 138 15.23 8.37 -7.68
C LEU A 138 14.87 9.40 -6.62
N ARG A 139 14.40 8.97 -5.44
CA ARG A 139 14.04 9.86 -4.33
C ARG A 139 15.23 10.70 -3.88
N THR A 140 16.43 10.11 -3.78
CA THR A 140 17.64 10.84 -3.41
C THR A 140 17.98 11.93 -4.43
N ARG A 141 17.92 11.62 -5.74
CA ARG A 141 18.16 12.60 -6.83
C ARG A 141 17.09 13.69 -6.88
N ALA A 142 15.84 13.33 -6.64
CA ALA A 142 14.69 14.22 -6.67
C ALA A 142 14.59 15.13 -5.43
N LYS A 143 15.41 14.92 -4.39
CA LYS A 143 15.36 15.69 -3.14
C LYS A 143 16.70 16.37 -2.84
N PRO A 144 16.93 17.60 -3.33
CA PRO A 144 18.14 18.35 -3.00
C PRO A 144 18.11 18.72 -1.50
N TYR A 145 19.05 18.16 -0.74
CA TYR A 145 19.16 18.44 0.70
C TYR A 145 19.71 19.86 0.96
N SER A 146 20.56 20.36 0.06
CA SER A 146 21.11 21.71 0.03
C SER A 146 21.14 22.23 -1.41
N GLY A 147 20.94 23.54 -1.59
CA GLY A 147 21.00 24.20 -2.90
C GLY A 147 19.66 24.21 -3.66
N ASN A 148 19.73 24.76 -4.88
CA ASN A 148 18.59 24.84 -5.79
C ASN A 148 18.41 23.51 -6.55
N PRO A 149 17.18 23.16 -6.95
CA PRO A 149 16.94 21.99 -7.80
C PRO A 149 17.68 22.12 -9.14
N THR A 150 18.19 21.01 -9.66
CA THR A 150 18.85 20.92 -10.96
C THR A 150 17.94 20.26 -12.00
N GLU A 151 18.36 20.22 -13.27
CA GLU A 151 17.65 19.45 -14.30
C GLU A 151 17.50 17.97 -13.91
N ASP A 152 18.54 17.37 -13.32
CA ASP A 152 18.50 15.99 -12.80
C ASP A 152 17.45 15.82 -11.69
N THR A 153 17.33 16.80 -10.81
CA THR A 153 16.31 16.81 -9.75
C THR A 153 14.90 16.70 -10.34
N TYR A 154 14.59 17.51 -11.35
CA TYR A 154 13.27 17.49 -11.99
C TYR A 154 13.05 16.22 -12.82
N ALA A 155 14.07 15.72 -13.52
CA ALA A 155 13.99 14.46 -14.25
C ALA A 155 13.62 13.30 -13.30
N ALA A 156 14.36 13.14 -12.19
CA ALA A 156 14.07 12.12 -11.20
C ALA A 156 12.68 12.30 -10.55
N ALA A 157 12.24 13.53 -10.31
CA ALA A 157 10.90 13.81 -9.77
C ALA A 157 9.79 13.44 -10.77
N ASN A 158 10.01 13.62 -12.07
CA ASN A 158 9.07 13.21 -13.12
C ASN A 158 8.98 11.68 -13.24
N ASP A 159 10.10 10.98 -13.12
CA ASP A 159 10.13 9.51 -13.09
C ASP A 159 9.32 8.98 -11.89
N ILE A 160 9.54 9.54 -10.69
CA ILE A 160 8.75 9.19 -9.49
C ILE A 160 7.26 9.50 -9.71
N SER A 161 6.93 10.66 -10.28
CA SER A 161 5.54 11.01 -10.54
C SER A 161 4.87 10.03 -11.50
N SER A 162 5.60 9.55 -12.51
CA SER A 162 5.10 8.56 -13.47
C SER A 162 4.83 7.22 -12.78
N LEU A 163 5.74 6.79 -11.90
CA LEU A 163 5.56 5.58 -11.09
C LEU A 163 4.40 5.71 -10.09
N CYS A 164 4.20 6.87 -9.48
CA CYS A 164 3.04 7.14 -8.63
C CYS A 164 1.72 7.09 -9.41
N ARG A 165 1.68 7.61 -10.63
CA ARG A 165 0.50 7.54 -11.50
C ARG A 165 0.18 6.11 -11.88
N ALA A 166 1.18 5.35 -12.35
CA ALA A 166 1.01 3.93 -12.66
C ALA A 166 0.48 3.14 -11.44
N PHE A 167 1.05 3.39 -10.25
CA PHE A 167 0.55 2.82 -9.01
C PHE A 167 -0.94 3.16 -8.77
N LEU A 168 -1.35 4.42 -8.93
CA LEU A 168 -2.74 4.84 -8.70
C LEU A 168 -3.72 4.29 -9.74
N GLU A 169 -3.27 4.10 -10.98
CA GLU A 169 -4.04 3.46 -12.05
C GLU A 169 -4.28 1.97 -11.76
N GLU A 170 -3.26 1.27 -11.27
CA GLU A 170 -3.35 -0.15 -10.90
C GLU A 170 -4.11 -0.37 -9.60
N MET A 171 -3.92 0.49 -8.61
CA MET A 171 -4.48 0.35 -7.26
C MET A 171 -5.86 0.96 -7.17
N THR A 172 -6.83 0.26 -7.75
CA THR A 172 -8.23 0.70 -7.88
C THR A 172 -8.93 1.02 -6.55
N CYS A 173 -8.37 0.63 -5.41
CA CYS A 173 -8.82 1.08 -4.08
C CYS A 173 -8.72 2.60 -3.89
N TYR A 174 -7.89 3.29 -4.67
CA TYR A 174 -7.77 4.76 -4.71
C TYR A 174 -8.67 5.43 -5.76
N SER A 175 -9.41 4.69 -6.59
CA SER A 175 -10.23 5.24 -7.70
C SER A 175 -11.29 6.26 -7.27
N SER A 176 -11.69 6.25 -6.00
CA SER A 176 -12.65 7.20 -5.44
C SER A 176 -12.02 8.49 -4.88
N ALA A 177 -10.69 8.61 -4.91
CA ALA A 177 -10.00 9.81 -4.47
C ALA A 177 -10.31 10.99 -5.41
N THR A 178 -10.65 12.14 -4.82
CA THR A 178 -11.00 13.37 -5.54
C THR A 178 -9.94 14.47 -5.41
N CYS A 179 -8.90 14.23 -4.63
CA CYS A 179 -7.82 15.17 -4.43
C CYS A 179 -6.51 14.45 -4.10
N VAL A 180 -5.41 15.12 -4.41
CA VAL A 180 -4.06 14.73 -4.00
C VAL A 180 -3.50 15.85 -3.13
N VAL A 181 -3.01 15.50 -1.94
CA VAL A 181 -2.51 16.48 -0.97
C VAL A 181 -1.04 16.17 -0.68
N ALA A 182 -0.19 17.17 -0.84
CA ALA A 182 1.20 17.08 -0.45
C ALA A 182 1.35 17.19 1.07
N MET A 183 2.22 16.37 1.64
CA MET A 183 2.69 16.61 3.01
C MET A 183 3.53 17.88 3.03
N PRO A 184 3.26 18.83 3.95
CA PRO A 184 3.97 20.11 3.97
C PRO A 184 5.45 19.91 4.29
N SER A 185 6.30 20.71 3.65
CA SER A 185 7.73 20.78 3.94
C SER A 185 7.98 21.15 5.40
N SER A 186 8.97 20.51 6.03
CA SER A 186 9.48 20.94 7.34
C SER A 186 10.20 22.30 7.28
N SER A 187 10.49 22.79 6.07
CA SER A 187 11.10 24.09 5.80
C SER A 187 10.23 24.81 4.76
N PRO A 188 9.20 25.54 5.19
CA PRO A 188 8.21 26.15 4.29
C PRO A 188 8.82 27.12 3.27
N ASP A 189 9.95 27.75 3.61
CA ASP A 189 10.63 28.72 2.75
C ASP A 189 11.49 28.08 1.65
N LYS A 190 11.56 26.74 1.57
CA LYS A 190 12.27 26.06 0.48
C LYS A 190 11.55 26.30 -0.85
N ALA A 191 12.29 26.84 -1.82
CA ALA A 191 11.78 27.08 -3.16
C ALA A 191 11.32 25.81 -3.88
N TYR A 192 11.90 24.66 -3.53
CA TYR A 192 11.53 23.36 -4.08
C TYR A 192 11.13 22.39 -2.96
N ASP A 193 9.95 21.80 -3.12
CA ASP A 193 9.40 20.78 -2.24
C ASP A 193 8.90 19.61 -3.08
N LEU A 194 9.58 18.46 -2.95
CA LEU A 194 9.26 17.26 -3.73
C LEU A 194 7.80 16.79 -3.51
N PRO A 195 7.27 16.69 -2.28
CA PRO A 195 5.85 16.37 -2.06
C PRO A 195 4.90 17.27 -2.84
N SER A 196 5.08 18.59 -2.80
CA SER A 196 4.25 19.55 -3.54
C SER A 196 4.38 19.38 -5.05
N TYR A 197 5.59 19.16 -5.55
CA TYR A 197 5.84 18.90 -6.95
C TYR A 197 5.12 17.62 -7.43
N LEU A 198 5.25 16.53 -6.69
CA LEU A 198 4.59 15.25 -7.00
C LEU A 198 3.06 15.38 -6.96
N ALA A 199 2.51 16.03 -5.93
CA ALA A 199 1.06 16.20 -5.83
C ALA A 199 0.49 16.99 -7.01
N ALA A 200 1.16 18.07 -7.43
CA ALA A 200 0.79 18.83 -8.62
C ALA A 200 0.86 17.95 -9.87
N LYS A 201 1.94 17.20 -10.05
CA LYS A 201 2.15 16.34 -11.22
C LYS A 201 1.21 15.13 -11.29
N ILE A 202 0.73 14.61 -10.16
CA ILE A 202 -0.25 13.52 -10.13
C ILE A 202 -1.66 14.05 -10.39
N ALA A 203 -1.95 15.30 -9.97
CA ALA A 203 -3.26 15.91 -10.14
C ALA A 203 -3.56 16.44 -11.55
N GLU A 204 -2.55 16.54 -12.43
CA GLU A 204 -2.68 16.91 -13.86
C GLU A 204 -3.56 15.92 -14.65
#